data_AF-A0A4P7IE97-F1
#
_entry.id   AF-A0A4P7IE97-F1
#
_cell.length_a   1.000
_cell.length_b   1.000
_cell.length_c   1.000
_cell.angle_alpha   90.00
_cell.angle_beta   90.00
_cell.angle_gamma   90.00
#
_symmetry.space_group_name_H-M   'P 1'
#
loop_
_entity.id
_entity.type
_entity.pdbx_description
1 polymer ?
#
loop_
_entity_poly.entity_id
_entity_poly.type
_entity_poly.pdbx_seq_one_letter_code
_entity_poly.pdbx_strand_id
1 'polypeptide(L)'
;MTDPEIEHARLTSGDAAVIATAAGSVDEALRRTDRAQEDLAGCTVRDWSGLAADAYAARLTRLRVGVARTHVALARAHAALATCEEAYTWCVDTADYFIGFWRRRPTGLPDVVEELFARLVNGLLLATGTTYNERLAVVSAMLTGDETSLDELSDEAREWVEEGLARNQEWLDDYGSELGPPIPSIGAWGDGRGLIPQGLGYDPATGLLLQGYYDHDQGDPSVLALIDQITGEKVGEVNLGGLPRDQNDVKNPDGHGTPSHAGGVSVDGDNVYVTDYLDGQAKVYTYSLSEMRSAGRGATVQPQTVQTLPHGGSYSAVRNGLLYLGVFDDTKEGTLHVYRPDGKGGWIEMPERAVSTPPQCQGVIVRDGEYVFSTSWGRGNESSLVVQDHDGSRETYTFPNMSQGIVEVDGNVLATYESGATEFSDGDDDLWPNQTMTSTPLAGLGLTGELVIGPESLQLTAAELETTGNRMRKASEDTAAVQLPGTAFGRVPQASDLAKTLRRVITSITDGLRAHDKAVDHAADSLRMVALDAERVDHAVHSGFDRARLD
;
A
#
# COMPACT_ATOMS: atom_id res chain seq x y z
N MET A 1 -15.93 -20.71 55.69
CA MET A 1 -16.25 -21.79 54.74
C MET A 1 -16.05 -21.20 53.36
N THR A 2 -15.26 -21.87 52.52
CA THR A 2 -15.03 -21.42 51.14
C THR A 2 -16.30 -21.71 50.35
N ASP A 3 -16.88 -20.71 49.67
CA ASP A 3 -18.06 -20.91 48.83
C ASP A 3 -17.70 -20.69 47.35
N PRO A 4 -17.56 -21.77 46.55
CA PRO A 4 -17.23 -21.68 45.13
C PRO A 4 -18.25 -20.88 44.29
N GLU A 5 -19.49 -20.73 44.76
CA GLU A 5 -20.52 -19.95 44.06
C GLU A 5 -20.16 -18.46 43.99
N ILE A 6 -19.42 -17.93 44.98
CA ILE A 6 -18.97 -16.53 44.98
C ILE A 6 -18.01 -16.28 43.81
N GLU A 7 -17.05 -17.19 43.61
CA GLU A 7 -16.04 -17.06 42.57
C GLU A 7 -16.64 -17.33 41.18
N HIS A 8 -17.53 -18.32 41.07
CA HIS A 8 -18.30 -18.55 39.84
C HIS A 8 -19.12 -17.32 39.44
N ALA A 9 -19.85 -16.73 40.38
CA ALA A 9 -20.64 -15.51 40.12
C ALA A 9 -19.75 -14.32 39.73
N ARG A 10 -18.53 -14.23 40.26
CA ARG A 10 -17.55 -13.20 39.87
C ARG A 10 -17.15 -13.33 38.40
N LEU A 11 -16.80 -14.54 37.97
CA LEU A 11 -16.32 -14.84 36.61
C LEU A 11 -17.43 -14.74 35.56
N THR A 12 -18.66 -15.12 35.90
CA THR A 12 -19.81 -15.16 34.97
C THR A 12 -20.68 -13.91 35.00
N SER A 13 -20.24 -12.85 35.69
CA SER A 13 -21.02 -11.61 35.89
C SER A 13 -21.07 -10.66 34.69
N GLY A 14 -20.28 -10.92 33.64
CA GLY A 14 -20.27 -10.15 32.40
C GLY A 14 -21.23 -10.67 31.34
N ASP A 15 -21.13 -10.11 30.14
CA ASP A 15 -22.10 -10.31 29.06
C ASP A 15 -21.37 -10.42 27.71
N ALA A 16 -21.27 -11.64 27.19
CA ALA A 16 -20.64 -11.91 25.90
C ALA A 16 -21.40 -11.26 24.74
N ALA A 17 -22.74 -11.14 24.83
CA ALA A 17 -23.55 -10.56 23.77
C ALA A 17 -23.29 -9.04 23.63
N VAL A 18 -22.99 -8.35 24.74
CA VAL A 18 -22.57 -6.94 24.72
C VAL A 18 -21.22 -6.78 24.01
N ILE A 19 -20.26 -7.70 24.24
CA ILE A 19 -18.95 -7.68 23.56
C ILE A 19 -19.12 -7.95 22.06
N ALA A 20 -19.91 -8.96 21.70
CA ALA A 20 -20.21 -9.32 20.31
C ALA A 20 -20.91 -8.18 19.56
N THR A 21 -21.87 -7.50 20.20
CA THR A 21 -22.56 -6.34 19.63
C THR A 21 -21.59 -5.18 19.35
N ALA A 22 -20.63 -4.95 20.25
CA ALA A 22 -19.58 -3.96 20.04
C ALA A 22 -18.65 -4.36 18.88
N ALA A 23 -18.23 -5.63 18.81
CA ALA A 23 -17.42 -6.14 17.70
C ALA A 23 -18.14 -5.93 16.35
N GLY A 24 -19.42 -6.30 16.27
CA GLY A 24 -20.23 -6.10 15.06
C GLY A 24 -20.40 -4.64 14.65
N SER A 25 -20.49 -3.71 15.62
CA SER A 25 -20.54 -2.27 15.33
C SER A 25 -19.21 -1.75 14.76
N VAL A 26 -18.08 -2.23 15.27
CA VAL A 26 -16.75 -1.88 14.75
C VAL A 26 -16.51 -2.50 13.37
N ASP A 27 -16.94 -3.74 13.13
CA ASP A 27 -16.85 -4.40 11.81
C ASP A 27 -17.66 -3.65 10.74
N GLU A 28 -18.86 -3.20 11.10
CA GLU A 28 -19.72 -2.42 10.20
C GLU A 28 -19.13 -1.03 9.91
N ALA A 29 -18.40 -0.42 10.86
CA ALA A 29 -17.62 0.79 10.64
C ALA A 29 -16.37 0.53 9.76
N LEU A 30 -15.68 -0.60 9.95
CA LEU A 30 -14.55 -1.05 9.14
C LEU A 30 -14.96 -1.19 7.67
N ARG A 31 -16.04 -1.94 7.38
CA ARG A 31 -16.57 -2.13 6.02
C ARG A 31 -17.01 -0.84 5.33
N ARG A 32 -17.44 0.17 6.10
CA ARG A 32 -17.74 1.50 5.53
C ARG A 32 -16.50 2.32 5.27
N THR A 33 -15.46 2.15 6.09
CA THR A 33 -14.16 2.80 5.90
C THR A 33 -13.44 2.20 4.69
N ASP A 34 -13.50 0.88 4.48
CA ASP A 34 -13.03 0.20 3.25
C ASP A 34 -13.63 0.85 2.00
N ARG A 35 -14.96 0.91 1.94
CA ARG A 35 -15.68 1.53 0.80
C ARG A 35 -15.37 3.01 0.66
N ALA A 36 -15.11 3.72 1.76
CA ALA A 36 -14.69 5.12 1.69
C ALA A 36 -13.28 5.25 1.08
N GLN A 37 -12.37 4.31 1.33
CA GLN A 37 -11.06 4.28 0.67
C GLN A 37 -11.19 4.01 -0.83
N GLU A 38 -12.05 3.05 -1.22
CA GLU A 38 -12.38 2.79 -2.64
C GLU A 38 -12.97 4.04 -3.33
N ASP A 39 -13.95 4.70 -2.69
CA ASP A 39 -14.55 5.92 -3.22
C ASP A 39 -13.50 7.05 -3.35
N LEU A 40 -12.62 7.21 -2.36
CA LEU A 40 -11.54 8.20 -2.41
C LEU A 40 -10.50 7.90 -3.49
N ALA A 41 -10.22 6.62 -3.77
CA ALA A 41 -9.37 6.22 -4.89
C ALA A 41 -10.00 6.67 -6.23
N GLY A 42 -11.33 6.60 -6.33
CA GLY A 42 -12.09 7.07 -7.49
C GLY A 42 -12.20 8.59 -7.64
N CYS A 43 -11.98 9.37 -6.57
CA CYS A 43 -12.07 10.84 -6.55
C CYS A 43 -10.88 11.55 -7.24
N THR A 44 -10.35 10.98 -8.32
CA THR A 44 -9.34 11.60 -9.16
C THR A 44 -9.96 12.69 -10.01
N VAL A 45 -9.26 13.81 -10.15
CA VAL A 45 -9.78 14.87 -11.02
C VAL A 45 -9.39 14.54 -12.45
N ARG A 46 -10.39 14.12 -13.20
CA ARG A 46 -10.29 13.86 -14.62
C ARG A 46 -10.27 15.22 -15.31
N ASP A 47 -9.26 15.43 -16.14
CA ASP A 47 -9.12 16.62 -16.98
C ASP A 47 -8.76 17.92 -16.20
N TRP A 48 -8.29 17.87 -14.95
CA TRP A 48 -7.86 19.10 -14.23
C TRP A 48 -6.37 19.09 -13.93
N SER A 49 -5.68 20.17 -14.27
CA SER A 49 -4.25 20.33 -14.04
C SER A 49 -3.88 21.70 -13.46
N GLY A 50 -2.62 21.82 -13.05
CA GLY A 50 -2.01 23.03 -12.50
C GLY A 50 -2.11 23.10 -10.98
N LEU A 51 -1.56 24.18 -10.39
CA LEU A 51 -1.34 24.31 -8.94
C LEU A 51 -2.57 24.02 -8.06
N ALA A 52 -3.78 24.30 -8.56
CA ALA A 52 -5.01 24.03 -7.83
C ALA A 52 -5.37 22.53 -7.83
N ALA A 53 -5.10 21.82 -8.93
CA ALA A 53 -5.22 20.37 -9.03
C ALA A 53 -4.19 19.67 -8.16
N ASP A 54 -2.93 20.15 -8.17
CA ASP A 54 -1.86 19.61 -7.32
C ASP A 54 -2.17 19.79 -5.83
N ALA A 55 -2.65 20.98 -5.44
CA ALA A 55 -3.06 21.25 -4.07
C ALA A 55 -4.26 20.39 -3.64
N TYR A 56 -5.17 20.08 -4.57
CA TYR A 56 -6.27 19.15 -4.31
C TYR A 56 -5.77 17.72 -4.17
N ALA A 57 -4.91 17.23 -5.08
CA ALA A 57 -4.30 15.91 -5.02
C ALA A 57 -3.56 15.72 -3.69
N ALA A 58 -2.73 16.68 -3.27
CA ALA A 58 -2.04 16.64 -1.99
C ALA A 58 -3.00 16.61 -0.78
N ARG A 59 -4.16 17.29 -0.85
CA ARG A 59 -5.20 17.19 0.19
C ARG A 59 -5.89 15.83 0.18
N LEU A 60 -6.18 15.30 -1.01
CA LEU A 60 -6.79 13.98 -1.18
C LEU A 60 -5.87 12.88 -0.68
N THR A 61 -4.57 12.94 -0.96
CA THR A 61 -3.56 12.01 -0.43
C THR A 61 -3.50 12.05 1.09
N ARG A 62 -3.42 13.25 1.70
CA ARG A 62 -3.46 13.39 3.17
C ARG A 62 -4.75 12.81 3.78
N LEU A 63 -5.87 12.99 3.09
CA LEU A 63 -7.15 12.43 3.50
C LEU A 63 -7.13 10.89 3.39
N ARG A 64 -6.66 10.32 2.27
CA ARG A 64 -6.49 8.87 2.06
C ARG A 64 -5.61 8.26 3.16
N VAL A 65 -4.46 8.86 3.46
CA VAL A 65 -3.55 8.43 4.54
C VAL A 65 -4.25 8.45 5.90
N GLY A 66 -4.99 9.53 6.22
CA GLY A 66 -5.74 9.64 7.46
C GLY A 66 -6.80 8.54 7.62
N VAL A 67 -7.55 8.27 6.55
CA VAL A 67 -8.59 7.24 6.51
C VAL A 67 -7.98 5.84 6.63
N ALA A 68 -6.85 5.57 5.95
CA ALA A 68 -6.13 4.30 6.05
C ALA A 68 -5.62 4.03 7.48
N ARG A 69 -5.06 5.04 8.15
CA ARG A 69 -4.66 4.91 9.58
C ARG A 69 -5.86 4.58 10.47
N THR A 70 -7.00 5.20 10.19
CA THR A 70 -8.25 4.95 10.92
C THR A 70 -8.79 3.55 10.67
N HIS A 71 -8.67 3.04 9.44
CA HIS A 71 -8.98 1.65 9.07
C HIS A 71 -8.15 0.64 9.87
N VAL A 72 -6.83 0.82 9.90
CA VAL A 72 -5.93 -0.08 10.67
C VAL A 72 -6.31 -0.08 12.15
N ALA A 73 -6.63 1.09 12.71
CA ALA A 73 -7.08 1.20 14.09
C ALA A 73 -8.43 0.48 14.32
N LEU A 74 -9.38 0.59 13.39
CA LEU A 74 -10.65 -0.15 13.40
C LEU A 74 -10.42 -1.67 13.34
N ALA A 75 -9.54 -2.14 12.46
CA ALA A 75 -9.23 -3.56 12.32
C ALA A 75 -8.61 -4.13 13.60
N ARG A 76 -7.66 -3.40 14.22
CA ARG A 76 -7.08 -3.77 15.52
C ARG A 76 -8.14 -3.80 16.62
N ALA A 77 -9.03 -2.81 16.67
CA ALA A 77 -10.12 -2.76 17.64
C ALA A 77 -11.11 -3.92 17.46
N HIS A 78 -11.47 -4.26 16.22
CA HIS A 78 -12.35 -5.39 15.90
C HIS A 78 -11.72 -6.72 16.34
N ALA A 79 -10.47 -6.98 15.96
CA ALA A 79 -9.74 -8.19 16.34
C ALA A 79 -9.61 -8.33 17.87
N ALA A 80 -9.34 -7.23 18.57
CA ALA A 80 -9.29 -7.19 20.02
C ALA A 80 -10.66 -7.56 20.65
N LEU A 81 -11.76 -7.02 20.13
CA LEU A 81 -13.10 -7.31 20.64
C LEU A 81 -13.52 -8.77 20.38
N ALA A 82 -13.25 -9.31 19.20
CA ALA A 82 -13.47 -10.72 18.89
C ALA A 82 -12.68 -11.64 19.82
N THR A 83 -11.40 -11.31 20.07
CA THR A 83 -10.55 -12.05 21.03
C THR A 83 -11.10 -11.99 22.46
N CYS A 84 -11.65 -10.84 22.87
CA CYS A 84 -12.27 -10.69 24.18
C CYS A 84 -13.57 -11.49 24.33
N GLU A 85 -14.38 -11.55 23.28
CA GLU A 85 -15.60 -12.35 23.23
C GLU A 85 -15.29 -13.84 23.40
N GLU A 86 -14.34 -14.36 22.61
CA GLU A 86 -13.88 -15.75 22.71
C GLU A 86 -13.30 -16.04 24.10
N ALA A 87 -12.46 -15.15 24.63
CA ALA A 87 -11.86 -15.32 25.94
C ALA A 87 -12.89 -15.33 27.06
N TYR A 88 -13.92 -14.48 26.98
CA TYR A 88 -14.98 -14.42 27.99
C TYR A 88 -15.90 -15.63 27.90
N THR A 89 -16.30 -16.05 26.69
CA THR A 89 -17.09 -17.27 26.46
C THR A 89 -16.37 -18.49 27.02
N TRP A 90 -15.08 -18.64 26.73
CA TRP A 90 -14.24 -19.69 27.31
C TRP A 90 -14.21 -19.65 28.85
N CYS A 91 -14.12 -18.44 29.44
CA CYS A 91 -14.12 -18.27 30.89
C CYS A 91 -15.45 -18.74 31.52
N VAL A 92 -16.59 -18.37 30.91
CA VAL A 92 -17.93 -18.78 31.36
C VAL A 92 -18.10 -20.29 31.26
N ASP A 93 -17.82 -20.88 30.10
CA ASP A 93 -17.96 -22.32 29.86
C ASP A 93 -17.11 -23.14 30.84
N THR A 94 -15.86 -22.70 31.07
CA THR A 94 -14.94 -23.35 32.00
C THR A 94 -15.39 -23.20 33.45
N ALA A 95 -15.89 -22.03 33.84
CA ALA A 95 -16.43 -21.79 35.17
C ALA A 95 -17.69 -22.62 35.43
N ASP A 96 -18.60 -22.70 34.46
CA ASP A 96 -19.83 -23.51 34.51
C ASP A 96 -19.52 -25.01 34.61
N TYR A 97 -18.50 -25.47 33.88
CA TYR A 97 -18.01 -26.84 33.98
C TYR A 97 -17.55 -27.16 35.41
N PHE A 98 -16.71 -26.30 36.01
CA PHE A 98 -16.17 -26.55 37.35
C PHE A 98 -17.21 -26.40 38.46
N ILE A 99 -18.07 -25.36 38.43
CA ILE A 99 -19.13 -25.20 39.44
C ILE A 99 -20.15 -26.34 39.37
N GLY A 100 -20.32 -26.96 38.20
CA GLY A 100 -21.17 -28.13 38.01
C GLY A 100 -20.78 -29.29 38.94
N PHE A 101 -19.50 -29.48 39.25
CA PHE A 101 -19.07 -30.50 40.22
C PHE A 101 -19.50 -30.16 41.64
N TRP A 102 -19.42 -28.89 42.03
CA TRP A 102 -19.87 -28.41 43.35
C TRP A 102 -21.39 -28.54 43.53
N ARG A 103 -22.16 -28.17 42.49
CA ARG A 103 -23.64 -28.23 42.49
C ARG A 103 -24.17 -29.66 42.47
N ARG A 104 -23.45 -30.61 41.86
CA ARG A 104 -23.81 -32.03 41.79
C ARG A 104 -23.24 -32.88 42.93
N ARG A 105 -22.64 -32.27 43.95
CA ARG A 105 -22.02 -33.02 45.05
C ARG A 105 -23.05 -33.85 45.84
N PRO A 106 -22.68 -35.01 46.40
CA PRO A 106 -23.55 -35.79 47.26
C PRO A 106 -24.00 -35.00 48.50
N THR A 107 -25.27 -35.15 48.90
CA THR A 107 -25.79 -34.59 50.15
C THR A 107 -25.30 -35.40 51.36
N GLY A 108 -24.97 -34.74 52.47
CA GLY A 108 -24.57 -35.40 53.73
C GLY A 108 -23.10 -35.81 53.81
N LEU A 109 -22.21 -35.11 53.09
CA LEU A 109 -20.77 -35.26 53.25
C LEU A 109 -20.33 -34.82 54.66
N PRO A 110 -19.29 -35.45 55.24
CA PRO A 110 -18.67 -34.93 56.46
C PRO A 110 -18.12 -33.51 56.22
N ASP A 111 -18.29 -32.60 57.18
CA ASP A 111 -17.91 -31.18 57.08
C ASP A 111 -16.48 -30.96 56.54
N VAL A 112 -15.52 -31.79 56.98
CA VAL A 112 -14.12 -31.71 56.55
C VAL A 112 -13.95 -32.05 55.06
N VAL A 113 -14.72 -33.03 54.56
CA VAL A 113 -14.67 -33.46 53.16
C VAL A 113 -15.37 -32.41 52.27
N GLU A 114 -16.49 -31.86 52.73
CA GLU A 114 -17.19 -30.79 52.00
C GLU A 114 -16.33 -29.52 51.87
N GLU A 115 -15.65 -29.08 52.94
CA GLU A 115 -14.74 -27.93 52.90
C GLU A 115 -13.52 -28.18 51.99
N LEU A 116 -12.94 -29.39 52.01
CA LEU A 116 -11.84 -29.74 51.09
C LEU A 116 -12.30 -29.70 49.63
N PHE A 117 -13.48 -30.23 49.35
CA PHE A 117 -14.06 -30.22 48.00
C PHE A 117 -14.38 -28.80 47.53
N ALA A 118 -14.93 -27.96 48.41
CA ALA A 118 -15.16 -26.54 48.14
C ALA A 118 -13.85 -25.82 47.77
N ARG A 119 -12.78 -26.04 48.52
CA ARG A 119 -11.46 -25.44 48.22
C ARG A 119 -10.89 -25.90 46.88
N LEU A 120 -11.06 -27.16 46.52
CA LEU A 120 -10.61 -27.69 45.23
C LEU A 120 -11.33 -27.01 44.06
N VAL A 121 -12.66 -26.95 44.10
CA VAL A 121 -13.45 -26.28 43.04
C VAL A 121 -13.12 -24.78 42.99
N ASN A 122 -13.02 -24.12 44.14
CA ASN A 122 -12.64 -22.71 44.20
C ASN A 122 -11.24 -22.46 43.63
N GLY A 123 -10.27 -23.36 43.88
CA GLY A 123 -8.93 -23.27 43.30
C GLY A 123 -8.91 -23.37 41.77
N LEU A 124 -9.75 -24.24 41.20
CA LEU A 124 -9.92 -24.37 39.74
C LEU A 124 -10.57 -23.11 39.15
N LEU A 125 -11.58 -22.55 39.80
CA LEU A 125 -12.22 -21.29 39.37
C LEU A 125 -11.22 -20.12 39.43
N LEU A 126 -10.42 -20.02 40.49
CA LEU A 126 -9.37 -19.00 40.58
C LEU A 126 -8.34 -19.13 39.45
N ALA A 127 -7.93 -20.35 39.09
CA ALA A 127 -7.03 -20.59 37.97
C ALA A 127 -7.65 -20.15 36.63
N THR A 128 -8.93 -20.46 36.38
CA THR A 128 -9.68 -19.96 35.22
C THR A 128 -9.67 -18.43 35.18
N GLY A 129 -9.92 -17.78 36.32
CA GLY A 129 -9.89 -16.33 36.45
C GLY A 129 -8.52 -15.72 36.14
N THR A 130 -7.43 -16.36 36.57
CA THR A 130 -6.05 -15.91 36.28
C THR A 130 -5.75 -15.99 34.79
N THR A 131 -6.02 -17.12 34.14
CA THR A 131 -5.80 -17.28 32.69
C THR A 131 -6.64 -16.32 31.86
N TYR A 132 -7.91 -16.12 32.24
CA TYR A 132 -8.77 -15.14 31.57
C TYR A 132 -8.21 -13.72 31.73
N ASN A 133 -7.77 -13.35 32.94
CA ASN A 133 -7.17 -12.06 33.22
C ASN A 133 -5.88 -11.80 32.42
N GLU A 134 -5.02 -12.82 32.25
CA GLU A 134 -3.83 -12.75 31.40
C GLU A 134 -4.19 -12.51 29.92
N ARG A 135 -5.21 -13.20 29.40
CA ARG A 135 -5.70 -12.96 28.03
C ARG A 135 -6.18 -11.53 27.82
N LEU A 136 -6.91 -10.95 28.79
CA LEU A 136 -7.33 -9.54 28.70
C LEU A 136 -6.14 -8.56 28.72
N ALA A 137 -5.09 -8.85 29.48
CA ALA A 137 -3.87 -8.05 29.51
C ALA A 137 -3.15 -8.05 28.15
N VAL A 138 -3.05 -9.22 27.51
CA VAL A 138 -2.46 -9.36 26.16
C VAL A 138 -3.23 -8.53 25.13
N VAL A 139 -4.56 -8.59 25.16
CA VAL A 139 -5.40 -7.78 24.26
C VAL A 139 -5.20 -6.28 24.51
N SER A 140 -5.06 -5.86 25.77
CA SER A 140 -4.79 -4.45 26.08
C SER A 140 -3.41 -4.00 25.57
N ALA A 141 -2.39 -4.87 25.60
CA ALA A 141 -1.07 -4.57 25.03
C ALA A 141 -1.14 -4.45 23.50
N MET A 142 -1.83 -5.37 22.82
CA MET A 142 -2.05 -5.30 21.36
C MET A 142 -2.75 -4.01 20.92
N LEU A 143 -3.70 -3.51 21.72
CA LEU A 143 -4.43 -2.26 21.45
C LEU A 143 -3.60 -0.99 21.64
N THR A 144 -2.57 -1.04 22.50
CA THR A 144 -1.74 0.13 22.83
C THR A 144 -0.47 0.19 21.99
N GLY A 145 -0.09 -0.92 21.34
CA GLY A 145 0.98 -0.95 20.36
C GLY A 145 2.34 -0.57 20.95
N ASP A 146 2.71 -1.12 22.11
CA ASP A 146 4.11 -1.04 22.60
C ASP A 146 5.03 -1.51 21.45
N GLU A 147 5.72 -0.53 20.87
CA GLU A 147 6.45 -0.62 19.62
C GLU A 147 7.70 -1.49 19.81
N THR A 148 7.88 -2.46 18.92
CA THR A 148 9.21 -3.01 18.65
C THR A 148 10.01 -1.87 18.04
N SER A 149 10.90 -1.33 18.86
CA SER A 149 11.77 -0.19 18.58
C SER A 149 12.77 -0.49 17.47
N LEU A 150 13.16 0.55 16.73
CA LEU A 150 14.31 0.63 15.83
C LEU A 150 15.67 0.35 16.52
N ASP A 151 15.66 -0.06 17.79
CA ASP A 151 16.83 -0.52 18.58
C ASP A 151 17.37 -1.90 18.16
N GLU A 152 16.79 -2.55 17.14
CA GLU A 152 17.29 -3.83 16.59
C GLU A 152 18.24 -3.66 15.40
N LEU A 153 18.53 -2.43 14.95
CA LEU A 153 19.52 -2.15 13.89
C LEU A 153 20.94 -2.07 14.47
N SER A 154 21.95 -2.55 13.73
CA SER A 154 23.35 -2.37 14.08
C SER A 154 23.77 -0.89 13.97
N ASP A 155 24.80 -0.46 14.72
CA ASP A 155 25.30 0.92 14.70
C ASP A 155 25.70 1.38 13.28
N GLU A 156 26.25 0.47 12.47
CA GLU A 156 26.63 0.69 11.06
C GLU A 156 25.39 0.86 10.15
N ALA A 157 24.32 0.09 10.36
CA ALA A 157 23.08 0.22 9.59
C ALA A 157 22.35 1.54 9.90
N ARG A 158 22.45 2.03 11.16
CA ARG A 158 21.86 3.31 11.58
C ARG A 158 22.57 4.51 10.97
N GLU A 159 23.90 4.52 10.97
CA GLU A 159 24.70 5.61 10.36
C GLU A 159 24.46 5.70 8.84
N TRP A 160 24.38 4.56 8.16
CA TRP A 160 24.06 4.47 6.73
C TRP A 160 22.65 4.96 6.37
N VAL A 161 21.64 4.67 7.21
CA VAL A 161 20.28 5.20 7.06
C VAL A 161 20.24 6.72 7.29
N GLU A 162 20.93 7.21 8.32
CA GLU A 162 20.94 8.63 8.71
C GLU A 162 21.64 9.52 7.66
N GLU A 163 22.74 9.05 7.05
CA GLU A 163 23.44 9.79 5.98
C GLU A 163 22.61 9.87 4.69
N GLY A 164 21.98 8.78 4.27
CA GLY A 164 21.10 8.75 3.09
C GLY A 164 19.87 9.66 3.25
N LEU A 165 19.25 9.67 4.43
CA LEU A 165 18.11 10.55 4.74
C LEU A 165 18.51 12.04 4.77
N ALA A 166 19.71 12.37 5.24
CA ALA A 166 20.20 13.75 5.27
C ALA A 166 20.45 14.32 3.86
N ARG A 167 21.07 13.53 2.96
CA ARG A 167 21.25 13.92 1.54
C ARG A 167 19.91 13.97 0.79
N ASN A 168 18.97 13.06 1.11
CA ASN A 168 17.61 13.13 0.58
C ASN A 168 16.93 14.46 0.92
N GLN A 169 17.01 14.93 2.17
CA GLN A 169 16.31 16.16 2.58
C GLN A 169 16.77 17.41 1.80
N GLU A 170 18.06 17.55 1.52
CA GLU A 170 18.59 18.68 0.74
C GLU A 170 18.07 18.66 -0.71
N TRP A 171 18.01 17.47 -1.32
CA TRP A 171 17.46 17.30 -2.67
C TRP A 171 15.93 17.47 -2.74
N LEU A 172 15.19 16.97 -1.74
CA LEU A 172 13.73 17.08 -1.68
C LEU A 172 13.28 18.56 -1.69
N ASP A 173 14.02 19.42 -1.00
CA ASP A 173 13.72 20.85 -0.91
C ASP A 173 13.90 21.59 -2.26
N ASP A 174 14.87 21.17 -3.11
CA ASP A 174 15.17 21.82 -4.39
C ASP A 174 14.09 21.58 -5.46
N TYR A 175 13.43 20.43 -5.45
CA TYR A 175 12.44 20.03 -6.45
C TYR A 175 11.00 19.95 -5.91
N GLY A 176 10.79 20.26 -4.63
CA GLY A 176 9.49 20.10 -3.97
C GLY A 176 9.05 18.64 -3.88
N SER A 177 10.02 17.72 -3.89
CA SER A 177 9.81 16.27 -3.84
C SER A 177 9.54 15.82 -2.40
N GLU A 178 8.91 14.67 -2.25
CA GLU A 178 8.69 14.01 -0.95
C GLU A 178 9.26 12.58 -0.97
N LEU A 179 9.48 12.01 0.22
CA LEU A 179 9.74 10.58 0.32
C LEU A 179 8.45 9.81 0.01
N GLY A 180 8.54 8.87 -0.93
CA GLY A 180 7.50 7.90 -1.22
C GLY A 180 7.56 6.69 -0.28
N PRO A 181 6.80 5.62 -0.60
CA PRO A 181 6.83 4.37 0.13
C PRO A 181 8.25 3.81 0.34
N PRO A 182 8.52 3.12 1.47
CA PRO A 182 9.75 2.35 1.63
C PRO A 182 9.83 1.30 0.53
N ILE A 183 11.04 1.07 0.01
CA ILE A 183 11.29 -0.06 -0.88
C ILE A 183 11.46 -1.27 0.05
N PRO A 184 10.57 -2.28 0.00
CA PRO A 184 10.65 -3.39 0.94
C PRO A 184 11.82 -4.32 0.62
N SER A 185 12.16 -5.19 1.57
CA SER A 185 13.15 -6.26 1.40
C SER A 185 14.59 -5.80 1.13
N ILE A 186 14.91 -4.52 1.35
CA ILE A 186 16.26 -3.94 1.17
C ILE A 186 16.72 -3.16 2.41
N GLY A 187 18.04 -3.02 2.59
CA GLY A 187 18.62 -2.15 3.62
C GLY A 187 18.08 -2.44 5.03
N ALA A 188 17.62 -1.39 5.74
CA ALA A 188 17.02 -1.51 7.07
C ALA A 188 15.70 -2.32 7.09
N TRP A 189 15.08 -2.52 5.91
CA TRP A 189 13.86 -3.30 5.72
C TRP A 189 14.14 -4.67 5.06
N GLY A 190 15.41 -5.07 5.01
CA GLY A 190 15.89 -6.30 4.41
C GLY A 190 15.44 -7.55 5.16
N ASP A 191 15.25 -8.65 4.42
CA ASP A 191 14.96 -9.97 4.99
C ASP A 191 16.12 -10.97 4.81
N GLY A 192 17.31 -10.46 4.50
CA GLY A 192 18.55 -11.23 4.38
C GLY A 192 18.78 -11.91 3.04
N ARG A 193 17.84 -11.79 2.08
CA ARG A 193 17.98 -12.37 0.74
C ARG A 193 18.90 -11.59 -0.21
N GLY A 194 19.30 -10.37 0.14
CA GLY A 194 20.17 -9.55 -0.72
C GLY A 194 19.55 -9.12 -2.04
N LEU A 195 18.21 -9.08 -2.12
CA LEU A 195 17.48 -8.73 -3.34
C LEU A 195 17.76 -7.29 -3.78
N ILE A 196 17.84 -7.10 -5.09
CA ILE A 196 18.11 -5.79 -5.72
C ILE A 196 16.85 -5.30 -6.45
N PRO A 197 16.28 -4.15 -6.08
CA PRO A 197 15.05 -3.62 -6.68
C PRO A 197 15.34 -2.99 -8.05
N GLN A 198 14.53 -3.29 -9.06
CA GLN A 198 14.76 -2.76 -10.40
C GLN A 198 13.47 -2.25 -11.07
N GLY A 199 12.64 -3.14 -11.62
CA GLY A 199 11.41 -2.74 -12.30
C GLY A 199 10.35 -2.19 -11.35
N LEU A 200 9.57 -1.20 -11.80
CA LEU A 200 8.47 -0.61 -11.04
C LEU A 200 7.26 -0.44 -11.94
N GLY A 201 6.12 -1.02 -11.53
CA GLY A 201 4.82 -0.82 -12.16
C GLY A 201 3.79 -0.26 -11.19
N TYR A 202 2.69 0.27 -11.72
CA TYR A 202 1.59 0.82 -10.92
C TYR A 202 0.24 0.43 -11.50
N ASP A 203 -0.65 -0.08 -10.65
CA ASP A 203 -2.06 -0.27 -10.98
C ASP A 203 -2.92 0.85 -10.36
N PRO A 204 -3.44 1.79 -11.16
CA PRO A 204 -4.29 2.86 -10.65
C PRO A 204 -5.65 2.36 -10.13
N ALA A 205 -6.11 1.17 -10.55
CA ALA A 205 -7.41 0.66 -10.11
C ALA A 205 -7.38 0.16 -8.66
N THR A 206 -6.27 -0.43 -8.23
CA THR A 206 -6.09 -0.95 -6.86
C THR A 206 -5.18 -0.07 -6.00
N GLY A 207 -4.44 0.87 -6.59
CA GLY A 207 -3.44 1.67 -5.88
C GLY A 207 -2.18 0.87 -5.50
N LEU A 208 -1.90 -0.23 -6.20
CA LEU A 208 -0.75 -1.08 -5.92
C LEU A 208 0.46 -0.69 -6.77
N LEU A 209 1.61 -0.55 -6.11
CA LEU A 209 2.92 -0.54 -6.75
C LEU A 209 3.43 -1.98 -6.84
N LEU A 210 4.00 -2.34 -7.99
CA LEU A 210 4.57 -3.65 -8.26
C LEU A 210 6.08 -3.49 -8.45
N GLN A 211 6.84 -3.81 -7.41
CA GLN A 211 8.30 -3.68 -7.39
C GLN A 211 8.94 -5.02 -7.76
N GLY A 212 9.65 -5.03 -8.88
CA GLY A 212 10.49 -6.15 -9.31
C GLY A 212 11.83 -6.16 -8.58
N TYR A 213 12.30 -7.36 -8.26
CA TYR A 213 13.60 -7.61 -7.67
C TYR A 213 14.32 -8.74 -8.40
N TYR A 214 15.63 -8.65 -8.45
CA TYR A 214 16.50 -9.75 -8.86
C TYR A 214 17.52 -10.11 -7.78
N ASP A 215 18.08 -11.30 -7.92
CA ASP A 215 19.21 -11.78 -7.14
C ASP A 215 20.50 -11.55 -7.94
N HIS A 216 21.49 -10.87 -7.35
CA HIS A 216 22.78 -10.59 -7.97
C HIS A 216 23.47 -11.86 -8.46
N ASP A 217 23.40 -12.93 -7.67
CA ASP A 217 24.07 -14.20 -7.97
C ASP A 217 23.25 -15.07 -8.94
N GLN A 218 22.05 -14.61 -9.33
CA GLN A 218 21.11 -15.27 -10.23
C GLN A 218 20.80 -16.72 -9.81
N GLY A 219 20.87 -17.01 -8.51
CA GLY A 219 20.60 -18.33 -7.94
C GLY A 219 19.12 -18.56 -7.68
N ASP A 220 18.41 -17.49 -7.33
CA ASP A 220 16.97 -17.50 -7.03
C ASP A 220 16.13 -16.79 -8.11
N PRO A 221 14.84 -17.16 -8.27
CA PRO A 221 13.94 -16.48 -9.21
C PRO A 221 13.75 -15.00 -8.85
N SER A 222 13.55 -14.15 -9.86
CA SER A 222 13.09 -12.77 -9.63
C SER A 222 11.80 -12.74 -8.82
N VAL A 223 11.62 -11.69 -8.03
CA VAL A 223 10.48 -11.52 -7.12
C VAL A 223 9.69 -10.28 -7.51
N LEU A 224 8.38 -10.31 -7.32
CA LEU A 224 7.52 -9.14 -7.44
C LEU A 224 6.82 -8.88 -6.10
N ALA A 225 7.12 -7.74 -5.49
CA ALA A 225 6.41 -7.27 -4.29
C ALA A 225 5.24 -6.37 -4.68
N LEU A 226 4.11 -6.57 -4.01
CA LEU A 226 2.92 -5.74 -4.13
C LEU A 226 2.88 -4.81 -2.91
N ILE A 227 2.90 -3.51 -3.17
CA ILE A 227 3.02 -2.47 -2.15
C ILE A 227 1.79 -1.58 -2.25
N ASP A 228 1.10 -1.36 -1.14
CA ASP A 228 0.07 -0.32 -1.08
C ASP A 228 0.73 1.05 -1.18
N GLN A 229 0.41 1.81 -2.23
CA GLN A 229 1.08 3.07 -2.53
C GLN A 229 0.87 4.14 -1.45
N ILE A 230 -0.19 4.05 -0.65
CA ILE A 230 -0.54 5.05 0.36
C ILE A 230 0.10 4.73 1.71
N THR A 231 0.02 3.47 2.15
CA THR A 231 0.58 3.05 3.45
C THR A 231 2.06 2.70 3.35
N GLY A 232 2.52 2.33 2.15
CA GLY A 232 3.83 1.76 1.90
C GLY A 232 4.01 0.34 2.43
N GLU A 233 2.94 -0.30 2.90
CA GLU A 233 2.99 -1.68 3.37
C GLU A 233 3.11 -2.66 2.21
N LYS A 234 4.01 -3.64 2.35
CA LYS A 234 4.08 -4.80 1.45
C LYS A 234 2.89 -5.72 1.73
N VAL A 235 1.87 -5.64 0.89
CA VAL A 235 0.62 -6.43 0.99
C VAL A 235 0.73 -7.81 0.35
N GLY A 236 1.74 -8.03 -0.50
CA GLY A 236 1.99 -9.30 -1.15
C GLY A 236 3.40 -9.43 -1.70
N GLU A 237 3.83 -10.66 -1.96
CA GLU A 237 5.10 -10.96 -2.61
C GLU A 237 5.03 -12.33 -3.27
N VAL A 238 5.47 -12.41 -4.53
CA VAL A 238 5.46 -13.64 -5.32
C VAL A 238 6.80 -13.85 -6.03
N ASN A 239 7.18 -15.12 -6.17
CA ASN A 239 8.28 -15.50 -7.06
C ASN A 239 7.76 -15.55 -8.50
N LEU A 240 8.52 -15.00 -9.43
CA LEU A 240 8.18 -14.99 -10.85
C LEU A 240 8.56 -16.32 -11.50
N GLY A 241 7.54 -17.09 -11.88
CA GLY A 241 7.70 -18.33 -12.63
C GLY A 241 7.93 -18.10 -14.12
N GLY A 242 7.98 -19.20 -14.88
CA GLY A 242 8.19 -19.21 -16.32
C GLY A 242 7.40 -20.33 -16.98
N LEU A 243 7.13 -20.24 -18.29
CA LEU A 243 6.39 -21.29 -18.99
C LEU A 243 7.27 -22.49 -19.36
N PRO A 244 6.81 -23.74 -19.12
CA PRO A 244 7.47 -24.94 -19.62
C PRO A 244 7.54 -24.94 -21.15
N ARG A 245 8.60 -25.54 -21.69
CA ARG A 245 8.80 -25.82 -23.12
C ARG A 245 7.55 -26.39 -23.78
N ASP A 246 7.11 -25.80 -24.91
CA ASP A 246 6.27 -26.54 -25.86
C ASP A 246 7.16 -27.63 -26.51
N GLN A 247 6.80 -28.89 -26.32
CA GLN A 247 7.55 -30.03 -26.86
C GLN A 247 7.57 -30.06 -28.40
N ASN A 248 6.70 -29.28 -29.06
CA ASN A 248 6.55 -29.27 -30.52
C ASN A 248 7.28 -28.11 -31.22
N ASP A 249 7.85 -27.14 -30.49
CA ASP A 249 8.62 -26.06 -31.11
C ASP A 249 10.11 -26.42 -31.19
N VAL A 250 10.48 -27.05 -32.32
CA VAL A 250 11.85 -27.52 -32.60
C VAL A 250 12.77 -26.39 -33.09
N LYS A 251 12.24 -25.17 -33.26
CA LYS A 251 13.00 -24.04 -33.84
C LYS A 251 13.60 -23.09 -32.81
N ASN A 252 13.22 -23.20 -31.54
CA ASN A 252 13.80 -22.40 -30.46
C ASN A 252 14.40 -23.34 -29.39
N PRO A 253 15.73 -23.53 -29.35
CA PRO A 253 16.36 -24.52 -28.47
C PRO A 253 16.35 -24.13 -26.98
N ASP A 254 16.03 -22.89 -26.64
CA ASP A 254 16.12 -22.35 -25.29
C ASP A 254 14.73 -22.28 -24.64
N GLY A 255 14.57 -22.93 -23.47
CA GLY A 255 13.35 -22.80 -22.68
C GLY A 255 13.07 -21.33 -22.33
N HIS A 256 11.80 -20.96 -22.19
CA HIS A 256 11.47 -19.55 -21.91
C HIS A 256 11.96 -19.06 -20.54
N GLY A 257 12.36 -19.97 -19.63
CA GLY A 257 13.00 -19.65 -18.35
C GLY A 257 12.10 -18.81 -17.43
N THR A 258 12.58 -18.52 -16.23
CA THR A 258 12.01 -17.44 -15.40
C THR A 258 12.64 -16.10 -15.84
N PRO A 259 11.99 -14.96 -15.56
CA PRO A 259 12.69 -13.67 -15.59
C PRO A 259 13.93 -13.72 -14.68
N SER A 260 14.98 -12.98 -15.07
CA SER A 260 16.24 -12.87 -14.33
C SER A 260 16.35 -11.51 -13.64
N HIS A 261 16.27 -10.42 -14.41
CA HIS A 261 16.40 -9.05 -13.91
C HIS A 261 15.05 -8.41 -13.57
N ALA A 262 13.99 -8.80 -14.30
CA ALA A 262 12.68 -8.15 -14.22
C ALA A 262 12.77 -6.61 -14.36
N GLY A 263 13.61 -6.15 -15.28
CA GLY A 263 13.98 -4.73 -15.41
C GLY A 263 12.83 -3.81 -15.81
N GLY A 264 11.91 -4.30 -16.64
CA GLY A 264 10.66 -3.58 -16.93
C GLY A 264 9.46 -4.24 -16.25
N VAL A 265 8.63 -3.44 -15.59
CA VAL A 265 7.34 -3.86 -15.05
C VAL A 265 6.28 -2.86 -15.48
N SER A 266 5.22 -3.33 -16.13
CA SER A 266 4.08 -2.50 -16.55
C SER A 266 2.77 -3.19 -16.24
N VAL A 267 1.73 -2.42 -15.92
CA VAL A 267 0.40 -2.95 -15.57
C VAL A 267 -0.67 -2.36 -16.48
N ASP A 268 -1.55 -3.21 -17.00
CA ASP A 268 -2.72 -2.81 -17.78
C ASP A 268 -3.93 -3.68 -17.40
N GLY A 269 -4.77 -3.14 -16.51
CA GLY A 269 -5.86 -3.88 -15.89
C GLY A 269 -5.35 -5.08 -15.09
N ASP A 270 -5.79 -6.30 -15.45
CA ASP A 270 -5.31 -7.52 -14.79
C ASP A 270 -3.96 -8.02 -15.34
N ASN A 271 -3.46 -7.46 -16.44
CA ASN A 271 -2.20 -7.91 -17.03
C ASN A 271 -1.01 -7.21 -16.40
N VAL A 272 -0.05 -7.99 -15.92
CA VAL A 272 1.27 -7.50 -15.46
C VAL A 272 2.33 -7.99 -16.44
N TYR A 273 2.95 -7.05 -17.16
CA TYR A 273 4.04 -7.33 -18.08
C TYR A 273 5.36 -7.17 -17.35
N VAL A 274 6.09 -8.27 -17.19
CA VAL A 274 7.48 -8.25 -16.74
C VAL A 274 8.36 -8.48 -17.95
N THR A 275 9.36 -7.64 -18.14
CA THR A 275 10.25 -7.70 -19.28
C THR A 275 11.68 -7.96 -18.87
N ASP A 276 12.37 -8.69 -19.74
CA ASP A 276 13.78 -8.99 -19.58
C ASP A 276 14.47 -8.90 -20.95
N TYR A 277 15.77 -8.60 -20.94
CA TYR A 277 16.60 -8.59 -22.15
C TYR A 277 17.58 -9.75 -22.08
N LEU A 278 17.22 -10.84 -22.77
CA LEU A 278 17.94 -12.11 -22.72
C LEU A 278 18.37 -12.52 -24.13
N ASP A 279 19.64 -12.92 -24.27
CA ASP A 279 20.22 -13.42 -25.52
C ASP A 279 20.06 -12.45 -26.72
N GLY A 280 20.05 -11.15 -26.44
CA GLY A 280 19.90 -10.10 -27.46
C GLY A 280 18.47 -9.87 -27.93
N GLN A 281 17.47 -10.39 -27.21
CA GLN A 281 16.05 -10.26 -27.53
C GLN A 281 15.24 -9.86 -26.29
N ALA A 282 14.12 -9.18 -26.52
CA ALA A 282 13.19 -8.90 -25.44
C ALA A 282 12.37 -10.17 -25.13
N LYS A 283 12.21 -10.49 -23.85
CA LYS A 283 11.19 -11.42 -23.38
C LYS A 283 10.14 -10.64 -22.61
N VAL A 284 8.87 -10.86 -22.96
CA VAL A 284 7.72 -10.29 -22.27
C VAL A 284 6.93 -11.42 -21.64
N TYR A 285 6.87 -11.41 -20.32
CA TYR A 285 6.11 -12.34 -19.48
C TYR A 285 4.83 -11.64 -19.05
N THR A 286 3.67 -12.19 -19.39
CA THR A 286 2.37 -11.63 -18.99
C THR A 286 1.81 -12.44 -17.85
N TYR A 287 1.68 -11.86 -16.67
CA TYR A 287 1.07 -12.46 -15.48
C TYR A 287 -0.30 -11.85 -15.19
N SER A 288 -1.08 -12.50 -14.31
CA SER A 288 -2.33 -11.98 -13.79
C SER A 288 -2.13 -11.29 -12.44
N LEU A 289 -2.53 -10.03 -12.33
CA LEU A 289 -2.50 -9.27 -11.07
C LEU A 289 -3.42 -9.92 -10.03
N SER A 290 -4.60 -10.38 -10.42
CA SER A 290 -5.53 -11.07 -9.51
C SER A 290 -4.95 -12.39 -8.99
N GLU A 291 -4.23 -13.15 -9.82
CA GLU A 291 -3.51 -14.34 -9.37
C GLU A 291 -2.42 -13.98 -8.35
N MET A 292 -1.59 -12.98 -8.66
CA MET A 292 -0.54 -12.49 -7.75
C MET A 292 -1.10 -12.04 -6.39
N ARG A 293 -2.23 -11.35 -6.37
CA ARG A 293 -2.89 -10.90 -5.12
C ARG A 293 -3.47 -12.05 -4.31
N SER A 294 -3.93 -13.12 -4.99
CA SER A 294 -4.49 -14.30 -4.33
C SER A 294 -3.43 -15.31 -3.88
N ALA A 295 -2.22 -15.19 -4.42
CA ALA A 295 -1.10 -16.07 -4.11
C ALA A 295 -0.63 -15.87 -2.66
N GLY A 296 -0.32 -16.97 -1.97
CA GLY A 296 0.30 -16.90 -0.66
C GLY A 296 1.69 -16.25 -0.73
N ARG A 297 2.13 -15.61 0.35
CA ARG A 297 3.45 -14.97 0.42
C ARG A 297 4.57 -15.94 0.02
N GLY A 298 5.38 -15.55 -0.94
CA GLY A 298 6.50 -16.35 -1.47
C GLY A 298 6.07 -17.49 -2.41
N ALA A 299 4.80 -17.57 -2.79
CA ALA A 299 4.35 -18.52 -3.81
C ALA A 299 4.88 -18.12 -5.20
N THR A 300 5.09 -19.12 -6.06
CA THR A 300 5.45 -18.89 -7.46
C THR A 300 4.20 -18.73 -8.31
N VAL A 301 4.10 -17.61 -9.04
CA VAL A 301 3.04 -17.35 -10.01
C VAL A 301 3.59 -17.62 -11.41
N GLN A 302 2.82 -18.30 -12.26
CA GLN A 302 3.23 -18.60 -13.62
C GLN A 302 2.67 -17.55 -14.59
N PRO A 303 3.42 -17.17 -15.65
CA PRO A 303 2.90 -16.26 -16.64
C PRO A 303 1.85 -16.95 -17.50
N GLN A 304 0.80 -16.22 -17.87
CA GLN A 304 -0.22 -16.65 -18.84
C GLN A 304 0.40 -16.84 -20.23
N THR A 305 1.31 -15.94 -20.62
CA THR A 305 2.03 -15.99 -21.89
C THR A 305 3.47 -15.54 -21.71
N VAL A 306 4.35 -16.06 -22.56
CA VAL A 306 5.71 -15.53 -22.75
C VAL A 306 5.91 -15.30 -24.24
N GLN A 307 6.35 -14.11 -24.61
CA GLN A 307 6.65 -13.75 -25.99
C GLN A 307 8.08 -13.25 -26.12
N THR A 308 8.78 -13.76 -27.13
CA THR A 308 10.06 -13.19 -27.58
C THR A 308 9.80 -12.14 -28.65
N LEU A 309 10.34 -10.95 -28.45
CA LEU A 309 10.24 -9.81 -29.37
C LEU A 309 11.64 -9.40 -29.85
N PRO A 310 11.74 -8.82 -31.06
CA PRO A 310 13.03 -8.57 -31.69
C PRO A 310 13.89 -7.53 -30.96
N HIS A 311 13.28 -6.55 -30.28
CA HIS A 311 13.99 -5.41 -29.70
C HIS A 311 13.38 -4.91 -28.38
N GLY A 312 14.18 -4.22 -27.56
CA GLY A 312 13.78 -3.72 -26.24
C GLY A 312 13.95 -4.75 -25.12
N GLY A 313 13.47 -4.45 -23.91
CA GLY A 313 13.32 -5.42 -22.82
C GLY A 313 13.94 -5.00 -21.48
N SER A 314 14.81 -3.99 -21.47
CA SER A 314 15.47 -3.50 -20.25
C SER A 314 14.52 -2.70 -19.36
N TYR A 315 13.62 -1.93 -19.95
CA TYR A 315 12.58 -1.17 -19.26
C TYR A 315 11.32 -1.12 -20.12
N SER A 316 10.17 -0.89 -19.48
CA SER A 316 8.87 -0.94 -20.15
C SER A 316 7.88 0.10 -19.63
N ALA A 317 6.91 0.43 -20.48
CA ALA A 317 5.69 1.14 -20.11
C ALA A 317 4.51 0.62 -20.94
N VAL A 318 3.29 0.77 -20.43
CA VAL A 318 2.06 0.61 -21.21
C VAL A 318 1.24 1.89 -21.14
N ARG A 319 0.82 2.40 -22.30
CA ARG A 319 -0.02 3.59 -22.42
C ARG A 319 -0.93 3.47 -23.63
N ASN A 320 -2.21 3.81 -23.46
CA ASN A 320 -3.21 3.81 -24.54
C ASN A 320 -3.28 2.47 -25.31
N GLY A 321 -3.09 1.34 -24.60
CA GLY A 321 -3.10 -0.01 -25.17
C GLY A 321 -1.87 -0.37 -26.02
N LEU A 322 -0.80 0.42 -25.96
CA LEU A 322 0.49 0.15 -26.60
C LEU A 322 1.53 -0.21 -25.55
N LEU A 323 2.40 -1.16 -25.90
CA LEU A 323 3.55 -1.55 -25.09
C LEU A 323 4.80 -0.86 -25.62
N TYR A 324 5.57 -0.26 -24.72
CA TYR A 324 6.81 0.44 -25.02
C TYR A 324 7.95 -0.33 -24.37
N LEU A 325 8.97 -0.73 -25.15
CA LEU A 325 10.11 -1.50 -24.66
C LEU A 325 11.41 -0.81 -25.03
N GLY A 326 12.22 -0.47 -24.05
CA GLY A 326 13.50 0.17 -24.26
C GLY A 326 14.69 -0.75 -24.04
N VAL A 327 15.85 -0.31 -24.52
CA VAL A 327 17.13 -0.99 -24.34
C VAL A 327 18.03 -0.10 -23.50
N PHE A 328 18.68 -0.68 -22.49
CA PHE A 328 19.76 -0.04 -21.74
C PHE A 328 21.05 -0.06 -22.57
N ASP A 329 21.70 1.09 -22.71
CA ASP A 329 23.05 1.23 -23.26
C ASP A 329 23.81 2.25 -22.39
N ASP A 330 25.02 1.90 -21.94
CA ASP A 330 25.78 2.69 -20.97
C ASP A 330 26.45 3.95 -21.57
N THR A 331 26.53 4.03 -22.90
CA THR A 331 27.33 5.04 -23.60
C THR A 331 26.62 5.72 -24.76
N LYS A 332 25.60 5.11 -25.35
CA LYS A 332 24.89 5.61 -26.53
C LYS A 332 23.42 5.83 -26.24
N GLU A 333 22.80 6.69 -27.05
CA GLU A 333 21.35 6.77 -27.08
C GLU A 333 20.73 5.40 -27.40
N GLY A 334 19.70 5.05 -26.65
CA GLY A 334 18.93 3.84 -26.85
C GLY A 334 17.77 4.06 -27.81
N THR A 335 16.88 3.07 -27.88
CA THR A 335 15.64 3.17 -28.64
C THR A 335 14.49 2.60 -27.82
N LEU A 336 13.39 3.36 -27.74
CA LEU A 336 12.11 2.94 -27.22
C LEU A 336 11.29 2.38 -28.38
N HIS A 337 11.11 1.07 -28.41
CA HIS A 337 10.34 0.36 -29.41
C HIS A 337 8.87 0.31 -29.01
N VAL A 338 7.97 0.57 -29.95
CA VAL A 338 6.52 0.61 -29.70
C VAL A 338 5.88 -0.63 -30.30
N TYR A 339 4.96 -1.23 -29.57
CA TYR A 339 4.25 -2.44 -29.95
C TYR A 339 2.75 -2.25 -29.80
N ARG A 340 1.99 -2.84 -30.73
CA ARG A 340 0.53 -2.93 -30.66
C ARG A 340 0.07 -4.36 -30.42
N PRO A 341 -1.13 -4.57 -29.84
CA PRO A 341 -1.69 -5.89 -29.67
C PRO A 341 -1.88 -6.61 -31.01
N ASP A 342 -1.61 -7.90 -31.05
CA ASP A 342 -1.85 -8.78 -32.21
C ASP A 342 -3.29 -9.32 -32.28
N GLY A 343 -4.11 -9.03 -31.25
CA GLY A 343 -5.49 -9.48 -31.09
C GLY A 343 -5.63 -10.91 -30.54
N LYS A 344 -4.53 -11.55 -30.12
CA LYS A 344 -4.46 -12.92 -29.59
C LYS A 344 -3.68 -13.01 -28.26
N GLY A 345 -3.39 -11.87 -27.64
CA GLY A 345 -2.64 -11.79 -26.39
C GLY A 345 -1.12 -11.64 -26.58
N GLY A 346 -0.66 -11.33 -27.80
CA GLY A 346 0.72 -11.00 -28.10
C GLY A 346 0.87 -9.59 -28.69
N TRP A 347 2.12 -9.27 -29.05
CA TRP A 347 2.56 -7.94 -29.47
C TRP A 347 3.22 -7.97 -30.85
N ILE A 348 3.00 -6.92 -31.64
CA ILE A 348 3.63 -6.69 -32.95
C ILE A 348 4.29 -5.31 -32.95
N GLU A 349 5.57 -5.27 -33.33
CA GLU A 349 6.35 -4.03 -33.38
C GLU A 349 5.78 -3.03 -34.38
N MET A 350 5.92 -1.75 -34.06
CA MET A 350 5.62 -0.58 -34.88
C MET A 350 6.91 0.24 -35.08
N PRO A 351 7.81 -0.18 -35.98
CA PRO A 351 9.13 0.44 -36.12
C PRO A 351 9.07 1.92 -36.48
N GLU A 352 8.01 2.35 -37.17
CA GLU A 352 7.78 3.74 -37.55
C GLU A 352 7.47 4.67 -36.37
N ARG A 353 7.20 4.11 -35.18
CA ARG A 353 6.93 4.85 -33.94
C ARG A 353 8.09 4.78 -32.94
N ALA A 354 9.22 4.20 -33.32
CA ALA A 354 10.38 4.12 -32.43
C ALA A 354 10.92 5.51 -32.07
N VAL A 355 11.34 5.67 -30.82
CA VAL A 355 11.81 6.96 -30.26
C VAL A 355 13.22 6.81 -29.72
N SER A 356 14.11 7.79 -29.97
CA SER A 356 15.44 7.82 -29.34
C SER A 356 15.29 8.04 -27.84
N THR A 357 16.07 7.31 -27.03
CA THR A 357 16.12 7.48 -25.58
C THR A 357 17.49 7.95 -25.13
N PRO A 358 17.60 8.65 -23.98
CA PRO A 358 18.89 9.02 -23.43
C PRO A 358 19.75 7.77 -23.13
N PRO A 359 21.08 7.91 -23.11
CA PRO A 359 21.95 6.85 -22.60
C PRO A 359 21.60 6.52 -21.14
N GLN A 360 21.96 5.31 -20.72
CA GLN A 360 21.83 4.83 -19.33
C GLN A 360 20.38 4.76 -18.83
N CYS A 361 19.42 4.71 -19.75
CA CYS A 361 18.00 4.68 -19.41
C CYS A 361 17.60 3.37 -18.71
N GLN A 362 16.93 3.50 -17.56
CA GLN A 362 16.47 2.40 -16.71
C GLN A 362 14.94 2.31 -16.57
N GLY A 363 14.22 3.39 -16.87
CA GLY A 363 12.77 3.45 -16.71
C GLY A 363 12.15 4.51 -17.61
N VAL A 364 10.85 4.38 -17.88
CA VAL A 364 10.13 5.31 -18.76
C VAL A 364 8.68 5.51 -18.32
N ILE A 365 8.22 6.75 -18.39
CA ILE A 365 6.80 7.12 -18.37
C ILE A 365 6.46 7.71 -19.74
N VAL A 366 5.35 7.27 -20.32
CA VAL A 366 4.86 7.76 -21.62
C VAL A 366 3.64 8.64 -21.41
N ARG A 367 3.72 9.89 -21.91
CA ARG A 367 2.64 10.87 -21.88
C ARG A 367 2.30 11.30 -23.31
N ASP A 368 1.20 12.02 -23.49
CA ASP A 368 0.68 12.33 -24.83
C ASP A 368 1.50 13.38 -25.60
N GLY A 369 2.34 14.16 -24.90
CA GLY A 369 3.24 15.15 -25.50
C GLY A 369 4.74 14.92 -25.25
N GLU A 370 5.08 14.00 -24.34
CA GLU A 370 6.43 13.87 -23.80
C GLU A 370 6.70 12.47 -23.23
N TYR A 371 7.98 12.17 -23.04
CA TYR A 371 8.49 11.01 -22.34
C TYR A 371 9.27 11.46 -21.12
N VAL A 372 9.15 10.74 -20.01
CA VAL A 372 10.01 10.94 -18.85
C VAL A 372 10.85 9.68 -18.68
N PHE A 373 12.17 9.82 -18.59
CA PHE A 373 13.10 8.71 -18.42
C PHE A 373 13.85 8.84 -17.10
N SER A 374 14.10 7.73 -16.44
CA SER A 374 15.14 7.65 -15.41
C SER A 374 16.42 7.13 -16.06
N THR A 375 17.56 7.75 -15.74
CA THR A 375 18.86 7.37 -16.25
C THR A 375 19.85 7.19 -15.11
N SER A 376 20.53 6.05 -15.06
CA SER A 376 21.57 5.81 -14.06
C SER A 376 22.57 4.76 -14.54
N TRP A 377 23.85 4.95 -14.19
CA TRP A 377 24.88 3.95 -14.38
C TRP A 377 26.05 4.14 -13.42
N GLY A 378 26.42 3.07 -12.72
CA GLY A 378 27.52 3.07 -11.76
C GLY A 378 27.13 3.67 -10.40
N ARG A 379 27.56 3.01 -9.31
CA ARG A 379 27.15 3.33 -7.95
C ARG A 379 27.54 4.71 -7.44
N GLY A 380 28.68 5.24 -7.91
CA GLY A 380 29.21 6.55 -7.49
C GLY A 380 28.71 7.73 -8.30
N ASN A 381 27.78 7.52 -9.25
CA ASN A 381 27.26 8.57 -10.10
C ASN A 381 25.83 8.92 -9.70
N GLU A 382 25.54 10.21 -9.63
CA GLU A 382 24.17 10.71 -9.53
C GLU A 382 23.34 10.21 -10.71
N SER A 383 22.08 9.90 -10.44
CA SER A 383 21.14 9.57 -11.51
C SER A 383 20.57 10.85 -12.10
N SER A 384 19.77 10.71 -13.14
CA SER A 384 18.96 11.81 -13.64
C SER A 384 17.58 11.36 -14.06
N LEU A 385 16.65 12.29 -13.97
CA LEU A 385 15.37 12.21 -14.63
C LEU A 385 15.42 13.12 -15.87
N VAL A 386 15.13 12.56 -17.03
CA VAL A 386 15.19 13.24 -18.32
C VAL A 386 13.77 13.37 -18.87
N VAL A 387 13.30 14.60 -18.98
CA VAL A 387 12.08 14.92 -19.71
C VAL A 387 12.46 15.07 -21.18
N GLN A 388 11.75 14.39 -22.08
CA GLN A 388 11.96 14.46 -23.51
C GLN A 388 10.65 14.77 -24.24
N ASP A 389 10.59 15.91 -24.92
CA ASP A 389 9.48 16.23 -25.81
C ASP A 389 9.47 15.31 -27.05
N HIS A 390 8.32 15.20 -27.72
CA HIS A 390 8.19 14.43 -28.95
C HIS A 390 9.07 14.94 -30.12
N ASP A 391 9.57 16.17 -30.06
CA ASP A 391 10.54 16.69 -31.03
C ASP A 391 12.00 16.26 -30.72
N GLY A 392 12.21 15.58 -29.59
CA GLY A 392 13.50 15.08 -29.12
C GLY A 392 14.28 16.06 -28.23
N SER A 393 13.74 17.25 -27.93
CA SER A 393 14.35 18.16 -26.97
C SER A 393 14.33 17.56 -25.56
N ARG A 394 15.33 17.87 -24.72
CA ARG A 394 15.52 17.24 -23.41
C ARG A 394 15.83 18.25 -22.32
N GLU A 395 15.20 18.04 -21.18
CA GLU A 395 15.55 18.67 -19.89
C GLU A 395 15.98 17.58 -18.91
N THR A 396 16.91 17.91 -18.00
CA THR A 396 17.54 16.93 -17.12
C THR A 396 17.56 17.44 -15.69
N TYR A 397 17.17 16.57 -14.77
CA TYR A 397 17.01 16.83 -13.35
C TYR A 397 17.85 15.80 -12.58
N THR A 398 18.71 16.25 -11.66
CA THR A 398 19.54 15.35 -10.85
C THR A 398 18.67 14.52 -9.90
N PHE A 399 18.96 13.23 -9.79
CA PHE A 399 18.25 12.27 -8.92
C PHE A 399 19.25 11.47 -8.06
N PRO A 400 18.81 10.89 -6.92
CA PRO A 400 19.64 10.00 -6.13
C PRO A 400 20.26 8.85 -6.95
N ASN A 401 21.43 8.38 -6.54
CA ASN A 401 22.21 7.37 -7.27
C ASN A 401 21.40 6.10 -7.54
N MET A 402 21.66 5.48 -8.69
CA MET A 402 21.08 4.21 -9.13
C MET A 402 19.54 4.20 -9.19
N SER A 403 18.92 5.25 -9.76
CA SER A 403 17.49 5.27 -10.06
C SER A 403 17.15 4.21 -11.11
N GLN A 404 16.09 3.44 -10.89
CA GLN A 404 15.63 2.36 -11.77
C GLN A 404 14.25 2.66 -12.35
N GLY A 405 13.27 1.77 -12.18
CA GLY A 405 11.91 1.96 -12.66
C GLY A 405 11.26 3.24 -12.12
N ILE A 406 10.46 3.88 -12.98
CA ILE A 406 9.65 5.05 -12.64
C ILE A 406 8.21 4.85 -13.07
N VAL A 407 7.28 5.41 -12.29
CA VAL A 407 5.84 5.39 -12.58
C VAL A 407 5.22 6.74 -12.26
N GLU A 408 4.14 7.08 -12.97
CA GLU A 408 3.33 8.25 -12.64
C GLU A 408 2.22 7.84 -11.66
N VAL A 409 2.19 8.47 -10.48
CA VAL A 409 1.12 8.29 -9.51
C VAL A 409 0.62 9.63 -9.02
N ASP A 410 -0.68 9.89 -9.19
CA ASP A 410 -1.36 11.10 -8.71
C ASP A 410 -0.61 12.41 -9.06
N GLY A 411 -0.09 12.53 -10.28
CA GLY A 411 0.64 13.71 -10.75
C GLY A 411 2.08 13.84 -10.26
N ASN A 412 2.64 12.76 -9.70
CA ASN A 412 4.03 12.67 -9.27
C ASN A 412 4.74 11.55 -10.02
N VAL A 413 6.03 11.74 -10.27
CA VAL A 413 6.93 10.66 -10.67
C VAL A 413 7.44 9.97 -9.41
N LEU A 414 7.09 8.70 -9.28
CA LEU A 414 7.69 7.83 -8.28
C LEU A 414 8.89 7.11 -8.89
N ALA A 415 10.03 7.14 -8.20
CA ALA A 415 11.25 6.45 -8.62
C ALA A 415 11.73 5.47 -7.55
N THR A 416 12.18 4.30 -7.97
CA THR A 416 12.85 3.31 -7.11
C THR A 416 14.37 3.29 -7.35
N TYR A 417 15.12 2.73 -6.39
CA TYR A 417 16.58 2.83 -6.36
C TYR A 417 17.25 1.53 -5.95
N GLU A 418 18.27 1.10 -6.70
CA GLU A 418 19.12 -0.03 -6.31
C GLU A 418 20.03 0.34 -5.13
N SER A 419 20.35 1.62 -4.95
CA SER A 419 21.31 2.10 -3.96
C SER A 419 20.98 1.75 -2.51
N GLY A 420 19.73 1.41 -2.20
CA GLY A 420 19.34 0.92 -0.89
C GLY A 420 19.47 -0.60 -0.69
N ALA A 421 19.85 -1.38 -1.72
CA ALA A 421 20.05 -2.82 -1.58
C ALA A 421 21.27 -3.12 -0.70
N THR A 422 21.20 -4.20 0.08
CA THR A 422 22.28 -4.61 0.98
C THR A 422 23.59 -4.88 0.23
N GLU A 423 23.53 -5.31 -1.03
CA GLU A 423 24.72 -5.45 -1.90
C GLU A 423 25.58 -4.17 -1.96
N PHE A 424 24.97 -3.00 -1.78
CA PHE A 424 25.66 -1.73 -1.86
C PHE A 424 25.91 -1.07 -0.49
N SER A 425 25.77 -1.80 0.63
CA SER A 425 26.01 -1.24 1.97
C SER A 425 27.49 -1.03 2.30
N ASP A 426 28.40 -1.70 1.60
CA ASP A 426 29.81 -1.79 2.00
C ASP A 426 30.71 -0.83 1.19
N GLY A 427 31.00 0.35 1.78
CA GLY A 427 32.33 0.97 1.65
C GLY A 427 32.60 2.01 0.56
N ASP A 428 31.70 2.97 0.33
CA ASP A 428 32.02 4.17 -0.48
C ASP A 428 31.38 5.43 0.12
N ASP A 429 32.20 6.36 0.61
CA ASP A 429 31.76 7.60 1.30
C ASP A 429 30.94 8.54 0.35
N ASP A 430 31.03 8.31 -0.97
CA ASP A 430 30.31 9.07 -1.99
C ASP A 430 28.95 8.45 -2.38
N LEU A 431 28.61 7.25 -1.89
CA LEU A 431 27.33 6.62 -2.19
C LEU A 431 26.17 7.38 -1.54
N TRP A 432 25.13 7.68 -2.31
CA TRP A 432 23.84 8.18 -1.81
C TRP A 432 22.82 7.03 -1.74
N PRO A 433 22.79 6.27 -0.64
CA PRO A 433 21.84 5.16 -0.49
C PRO A 433 20.42 5.69 -0.32
N ASN A 434 19.47 5.12 -1.07
CA ASN A 434 18.06 5.47 -0.94
C ASN A 434 17.21 4.22 -0.70
N GLN A 435 16.63 4.14 0.50
CA GLN A 435 15.81 3.00 0.94
C GLN A 435 14.31 3.22 0.72
N THR A 436 13.97 4.41 0.25
CA THR A 436 12.59 4.84 -0.01
C THR A 436 12.49 5.23 -1.47
N MET A 437 11.32 4.97 -2.07
CA MET A 437 11.00 5.61 -3.33
C MET A 437 10.99 7.13 -3.13
N THR A 438 11.29 7.91 -4.16
CA THR A 438 11.03 9.36 -4.13
C THR A 438 9.75 9.65 -4.88
N SER A 439 9.07 10.73 -4.51
CA SER A 439 7.87 11.24 -5.18
C SER A 439 8.14 12.67 -5.61
N THR A 440 8.30 12.89 -6.91
CA THR A 440 8.60 14.22 -7.48
C THR A 440 7.38 14.75 -8.22
N PRO A 441 6.79 15.90 -7.84
CA PRO A 441 5.66 16.47 -8.56
C PRO A 441 6.02 16.77 -10.01
N LEU A 442 5.15 16.42 -10.96
CA LEU A 442 5.36 16.76 -12.39
C LEU A 442 5.51 18.28 -12.59
N ALA A 443 4.77 19.08 -11.82
CA ALA A 443 4.89 20.54 -11.84
C ALA A 443 6.28 21.04 -11.37
N GLY A 444 6.93 20.32 -10.45
CA GLY A 444 8.30 20.62 -10.02
C GLY A 444 9.34 20.37 -11.11
N LEU A 445 9.00 19.53 -12.09
CA LEU A 445 9.79 19.22 -13.29
C LEU A 445 9.44 20.13 -14.48
N GLY A 446 8.76 21.27 -14.25
CA GLY A 446 8.34 22.17 -15.31
C GLY A 446 7.21 21.62 -16.21
N LEU A 447 6.65 20.46 -15.87
CA LEU A 447 5.65 19.79 -16.68
C LEU A 447 4.27 20.33 -16.33
N THR A 448 3.64 21.00 -17.29
CA THR A 448 2.23 21.37 -17.15
C THR A 448 1.39 20.13 -17.41
N GLY A 449 0.56 19.71 -16.44
CA GLY A 449 -0.59 18.87 -16.81
C GLY A 449 -1.45 19.65 -17.82
N GLU A 450 -2.00 18.98 -18.82
CA GLU A 450 -2.92 19.62 -19.76
C GLU A 450 -4.12 20.21 -19.00
N LEU A 451 -4.33 21.52 -19.14
CA LEU A 451 -5.44 22.23 -18.51
C LEU A 451 -6.71 21.96 -19.32
N VAL A 452 -7.47 20.93 -18.93
CA VAL A 452 -8.73 20.56 -19.57
C VAL A 452 -9.89 20.76 -18.57
N ILE A 453 -9.98 21.92 -17.92
CA ILE A 453 -11.03 22.17 -16.91
C ILE A 453 -12.42 21.99 -17.55
N GLY A 454 -13.10 20.89 -17.19
CA GLY A 454 -14.53 20.71 -17.38
C GLY A 454 -15.26 21.02 -16.07
N PRO A 455 -16.14 22.04 -15.99
CA PRO A 455 -16.91 22.31 -14.76
C PRO A 455 -17.76 21.10 -14.32
N GLU A 456 -18.14 20.23 -15.26
CA GLU A 456 -18.83 18.97 -14.98
C GLU A 456 -17.98 17.95 -14.22
N SER A 457 -16.66 17.86 -14.47
CA SER A 457 -15.78 16.90 -13.77
C SER A 457 -15.56 17.31 -12.32
N LEU A 458 -15.40 18.62 -12.05
CA LEU A 458 -15.29 19.15 -10.69
C LEU A 458 -16.57 18.91 -9.87
N GLN A 459 -17.75 19.04 -10.48
CA GLN A 459 -19.04 18.76 -9.83
C GLN A 459 -19.22 17.26 -9.54
N LEU A 460 -18.79 16.40 -10.47
CA LEU A 460 -18.83 14.95 -10.28
C LEU A 460 -17.92 14.52 -9.13
N THR A 461 -16.66 14.95 -9.11
CA THR A 461 -15.72 14.64 -8.03
C THR A 461 -16.21 15.18 -6.67
N ALA A 462 -16.85 16.36 -6.65
CA ALA A 462 -17.47 16.87 -5.42
C ALA A 462 -18.62 15.96 -4.91
N ALA A 463 -19.43 15.40 -5.80
CA ALA A 463 -20.50 14.47 -5.44
C ALA A 463 -19.97 13.10 -4.97
N GLU A 464 -18.88 12.62 -5.58
CA GLU A 464 -18.18 11.41 -5.15
C GLU A 464 -17.60 11.59 -3.74
N LEU A 465 -16.95 12.73 -3.46
CA LEU A 465 -16.46 13.08 -2.14
C LEU A 465 -17.60 13.14 -1.11
N GLU A 466 -18.74 13.77 -1.39
CA GLU A 466 -19.86 13.76 -0.44
C GLU A 466 -20.37 12.36 -0.11
N THR A 467 -20.36 11.46 -1.10
CA THR A 467 -20.73 10.06 -0.87
C THR A 467 -19.75 9.44 0.13
N THR A 468 -18.45 9.70 -0.03
CA THR A 468 -17.42 9.29 0.91
C THR A 468 -17.62 9.89 2.31
N GLY A 469 -17.86 11.19 2.42
CA GLY A 469 -18.04 11.89 3.70
C GLY A 469 -19.21 11.31 4.49
N ASN A 470 -20.34 11.06 3.80
CA ASN A 470 -21.50 10.40 4.39
C ASN A 470 -21.20 8.99 4.93
N ARG A 471 -20.29 8.22 4.30
CA ARG A 471 -19.86 6.91 4.84
C ARG A 471 -19.02 7.08 6.10
N MET A 472 -18.07 8.01 6.10
CA MET A 472 -17.23 8.29 7.27
C MET A 472 -18.06 8.78 8.45
N ARG A 473 -19.05 9.64 8.20
CA ARG A 473 -20.00 10.10 9.20
C ARG A 473 -20.74 8.94 9.85
N LYS A 474 -21.32 8.05 9.04
CA LYS A 474 -22.00 6.84 9.54
C LYS A 474 -21.05 5.90 10.30
N ALA A 475 -19.82 5.70 9.80
CA ALA A 475 -18.82 4.93 10.52
C ALA A 475 -18.48 5.57 11.88
N SER A 476 -18.44 6.91 11.95
CA SER A 476 -18.23 7.64 13.21
C SER A 476 -19.41 7.50 14.18
N GLU A 477 -20.64 7.43 13.68
CA GLU A 477 -21.85 7.22 14.49
C GLU A 477 -21.86 5.80 15.07
N ASP A 478 -21.56 4.80 14.25
CA ASP A 478 -21.51 3.39 14.66
C ASP A 478 -20.39 3.15 15.69
N THR A 479 -19.21 3.74 15.50
CA THR A 479 -18.12 3.66 16.48
C THR A 479 -18.43 4.43 17.76
N ALA A 480 -19.04 5.61 17.67
CA ALA A 480 -19.45 6.39 18.85
C ALA A 480 -20.52 5.68 19.69
N ALA A 481 -21.33 4.82 19.08
CA ALA A 481 -22.34 4.02 19.77
C ALA A 481 -21.75 2.86 20.59
N VAL A 482 -20.48 2.50 20.37
CA VAL A 482 -19.81 1.41 21.10
C VAL A 482 -19.60 1.81 22.55
N GLN A 483 -20.37 1.19 23.44
CA GLN A 483 -20.24 1.36 24.89
C GLN A 483 -19.91 0.03 25.56
N LEU A 484 -18.68 -0.10 26.04
CA LEU A 484 -18.20 -1.28 26.75
C LEU A 484 -17.86 -0.93 28.20
N PRO A 485 -18.77 -1.16 29.15
CA PRO A 485 -18.42 -1.05 30.57
C PRO A 485 -17.51 -2.21 30.97
N GLY A 486 -16.60 -1.99 31.93
CA GLY A 486 -15.73 -3.06 32.45
C GLY A 486 -16.52 -4.26 32.98
N THR A 487 -17.76 -4.06 33.44
CA THR A 487 -18.64 -5.14 33.86
C THR A 487 -19.01 -6.11 32.75
N ALA A 488 -18.92 -5.72 31.47
CA ALA A 488 -19.18 -6.62 30.33
C ALA A 488 -18.18 -7.78 30.28
N PHE A 489 -16.96 -7.60 30.82
CA PHE A 489 -15.89 -8.61 30.87
C PHE A 489 -15.88 -9.37 32.21
N GLY A 490 -16.95 -9.29 33.00
CA GLY A 490 -17.00 -9.85 34.35
C GLY A 490 -16.14 -9.08 35.36
N ARG A 491 -16.09 -9.58 36.60
CA ARG A 491 -15.41 -8.90 37.72
C ARG A 491 -13.98 -9.40 37.91
N VAL A 492 -13.12 -9.24 36.89
CA VAL A 492 -11.68 -9.55 36.97
C VAL A 492 -10.81 -8.28 36.99
N PRO A 493 -9.58 -8.32 37.56
CA PRO A 493 -8.73 -7.13 37.70
C PRO A 493 -8.53 -6.35 36.40
N GLN A 494 -8.23 -7.03 35.28
CA GLN A 494 -7.93 -6.40 33.99
C GLN A 494 -9.16 -5.86 33.25
N ALA A 495 -10.39 -6.22 33.64
CA ALA A 495 -11.60 -5.83 32.94
C ALA A 495 -11.79 -4.30 32.89
N SER A 496 -11.50 -3.60 33.99
CA SER A 496 -11.64 -2.14 34.08
C SER A 496 -10.60 -1.42 33.21
N ASP A 497 -9.37 -1.91 33.18
CA ASP A 497 -8.28 -1.25 32.45
C ASP A 497 -8.41 -1.50 30.95
N LEU A 498 -8.73 -2.72 30.53
CA LEU A 498 -9.07 -3.01 29.14
C LEU A 498 -10.23 -2.15 28.64
N ALA A 499 -11.31 -2.02 29.43
CA ALA A 499 -12.46 -1.18 29.03
C ALA A 499 -12.08 0.30 28.87
N LYS A 500 -11.16 0.83 29.69
CA LYS A 500 -10.61 2.19 29.51
C LYS A 500 -9.77 2.29 28.25
N THR A 501 -8.92 1.30 27.98
CA THR A 501 -8.07 1.23 26.78
C THR A 501 -8.94 1.20 25.51
N LEU A 502 -9.90 0.28 25.44
CA LEU A 502 -10.86 0.19 24.33
C LEU A 502 -11.62 1.51 24.13
N ARG A 503 -12.11 2.13 25.22
CA ARG A 503 -12.79 3.43 25.13
C ARG A 503 -11.89 4.50 24.52
N ARG A 504 -10.61 4.57 24.93
CA ARG A 504 -9.65 5.53 24.40
C ARG A 504 -9.42 5.33 22.91
N VAL A 505 -9.18 4.08 22.49
CA VAL A 505 -8.97 3.71 21.08
C VAL A 505 -10.21 4.03 20.25
N ILE A 506 -11.40 3.60 20.67
CA ILE A 506 -12.67 3.87 19.99
C ILE A 506 -12.96 5.37 19.89
N THR A 507 -12.67 6.15 20.95
CA THR A 507 -12.83 7.61 20.92
C THR A 507 -11.88 8.23 19.89
N SER A 508 -10.61 7.80 19.86
CA SER A 508 -9.64 8.28 18.88
C SER A 508 -10.05 7.96 17.44
N ILE A 509 -10.56 6.75 17.19
CA ILE A 509 -11.10 6.34 15.89
C ILE A 509 -12.29 7.22 15.50
N THR A 510 -13.23 7.42 16.44
CA THR A 510 -14.43 8.24 16.23
C THR A 510 -14.06 9.68 15.86
N ASP A 511 -13.10 10.27 16.57
CA ASP A 511 -12.64 11.64 16.34
C ASP A 511 -11.90 11.75 15.00
N GLY A 512 -11.10 10.73 14.63
CA GLY A 512 -10.48 10.61 13.31
C GLY A 512 -11.52 10.59 12.18
N LEU A 513 -12.50 9.69 12.26
CA LEU A 513 -13.59 9.59 11.28
C LEU A 513 -14.36 10.91 11.12
N ARG A 514 -14.64 11.62 12.22
CA ARG A 514 -15.30 12.95 12.17
C ARG A 514 -14.42 14.03 11.56
N ALA A 515 -13.12 13.99 11.81
CA ALA A 515 -12.19 14.92 11.20
C ALA A 515 -12.10 14.68 9.69
N HIS A 516 -12.09 13.41 9.26
CA HIS A 516 -12.08 13.04 7.85
C HIS A 516 -13.39 13.42 7.14
N ASP A 517 -14.56 13.16 7.74
CA ASP A 517 -15.87 13.63 7.24
C ASP A 517 -15.86 15.14 6.95
N LYS A 518 -15.43 15.96 7.93
CA LYS A 518 -15.33 17.41 7.75
C LYS A 518 -14.33 17.83 6.66
N ALA A 519 -13.21 17.13 6.56
CA ALA A 519 -12.19 17.41 5.55
C ALA A 519 -12.69 17.09 4.14
N VAL A 520 -13.43 15.99 4.00
CA VAL A 520 -14.12 15.58 2.76
C VAL A 520 -15.17 16.62 2.36
N ASP A 521 -16.06 17.01 3.28
CA ASP A 521 -17.09 18.02 3.03
C ASP A 521 -16.46 19.35 2.58
N HIS A 522 -15.38 19.78 3.24
CA HIS A 522 -14.68 21.01 2.86
C HIS A 522 -14.02 20.92 1.47
N ALA A 523 -13.47 19.75 1.11
CA ALA A 523 -12.91 19.52 -0.20
C ALA A 523 -13.99 19.54 -1.30
N ALA A 524 -15.14 18.89 -1.06
CA ALA A 524 -16.28 18.90 -1.97
C ALA A 524 -16.83 20.32 -2.19
N ASP A 525 -17.00 21.10 -1.11
CA ASP A 525 -17.46 22.49 -1.20
C ASP A 525 -16.46 23.38 -1.96
N SER A 526 -15.17 23.16 -1.75
CA SER A 526 -14.12 23.90 -2.48
C SER A 526 -14.17 23.60 -3.98
N LEU A 527 -14.35 22.34 -4.38
CA LEU A 527 -14.48 21.95 -5.79
C LEU A 527 -15.70 22.60 -6.46
N ARG A 528 -16.84 22.66 -5.76
CA ARG A 528 -18.05 23.34 -6.25
C ARG A 528 -17.84 24.82 -6.47
N MET A 529 -17.17 25.48 -5.53
CA MET A 529 -16.86 26.90 -5.66
C MET A 529 -15.98 27.16 -6.87
N VAL A 530 -14.98 26.31 -7.12
CA VAL A 530 -14.12 26.39 -8.31
C VAL A 530 -14.93 26.15 -9.59
N ALA A 531 -15.81 25.15 -9.62
CA ALA A 531 -16.68 24.89 -10.77
C ALA A 531 -17.57 26.09 -11.11
N LEU A 532 -18.19 26.72 -10.09
CA LEU A 532 -19.04 27.90 -10.26
C LEU A 532 -18.26 29.14 -10.74
N ASP A 533 -17.01 29.29 -10.32
CA ASP A 533 -16.14 30.36 -10.79
C ASP A 533 -15.71 30.12 -12.25
N ALA A 534 -15.40 28.87 -12.63
CA ALA A 534 -15.06 28.49 -13.99
C ALA A 534 -16.22 28.76 -14.98
N GLU A 535 -17.44 28.33 -14.64
CA GLU A 535 -18.65 28.62 -15.44
C GLU A 535 -18.87 30.13 -15.65
N ARG A 536 -18.62 30.94 -14.61
CA ARG A 536 -18.74 32.40 -14.69
C ARG A 536 -17.71 33.03 -15.63
N VAL A 537 -16.48 32.54 -15.61
CA VAL A 537 -15.41 32.99 -16.51
C VAL A 537 -15.74 32.61 -17.94
N ASP A 538 -16.15 31.37 -18.20
CA ASP A 538 -16.53 30.90 -19.53
C ASP A 538 -17.67 31.71 -20.14
N HIS A 539 -18.70 32.02 -19.34
CA HIS A 539 -19.80 32.88 -19.77
C HIS A 539 -19.32 34.31 -20.07
N ALA A 540 -18.41 34.87 -19.27
CA ALA A 540 -17.84 36.20 -19.50
C ALA A 540 -16.98 36.25 -20.78
N VAL A 541 -16.19 35.20 -21.04
CA VAL A 541 -15.36 35.07 -22.24
C VAL A 541 -16.22 34.90 -23.50
N HIS A 542 -17.21 33.99 -23.47
CA HIS A 542 -18.16 33.81 -24.57
C HIS A 542 -18.90 35.10 -24.91
N SER A 543 -19.46 35.77 -23.89
CA SER A 543 -20.16 37.05 -24.10
C SER A 543 -19.25 38.18 -24.60
N GLY A 544 -17.95 38.14 -24.27
CA GLY A 544 -16.93 39.04 -24.82
C GLY A 544 -16.64 38.78 -26.30
N PHE A 545 -16.48 37.51 -26.69
CA PHE A 545 -16.27 37.12 -28.09
C PHE A 545 -17.50 37.37 -28.97
N ASP A 546 -18.70 37.16 -28.44
CA ASP A 546 -19.94 37.44 -29.16
C ASP A 546 -20.13 38.94 -29.41
N ARG A 547 -19.71 39.80 -28.46
CA ARG A 547 -19.67 41.26 -28.68
C ARG A 547 -18.63 41.65 -29.73
N ALA A 548 -17.43 41.09 -29.67
CA ALA A 548 -16.36 41.37 -30.63
C ALA A 548 -16.66 40.88 -32.06
N ARG A 549 -17.64 39.98 -32.25
CA ARG A 549 -18.13 39.54 -33.56
C ARG A 549 -19.23 40.42 -34.15
N LEU A 550 -19.85 41.28 -33.32
CA LEU A 550 -20.95 42.17 -33.71
C LEU A 550 -20.49 43.61 -33.98
N ASP A 551 -19.26 43.94 -33.58
CA ASP A 551 -18.52 45.16 -33.95
C ASP A 551 -17.59 44.89 -35.16
#